data_AF-A0A0M4E6V2-F1
#
_entry.id   AF-A0A0M4E6V2-F1
#
_cell.length_a   1.000
_cell.length_b   1.000
_cell.length_c   1.000
_cell.angle_alpha   90.00
_cell.angle_beta   90.00
_cell.angle_gamma   90.00
#
_symmetry.space_group_name_H-M   'P 1'
#
loop_
_entity.id
_entity.type
_entity.pdbx_description
1 polymer ?
#
loop_
_entity_poly.entity_id
_entity_poly.type
_entity_poly.pdbx_seq_one_letter_code
_entity_poly.pdbx_strand_id
1 'polypeptide(L)'
;MRTLLIPVFARKVRRQAHATAGASLSSRNRHATRTATVLAAAGLLVLGTASAAHADPPQHLPQNAGGYEQSFSPAYDYDGDGCYATPAIGPDGTLAPGLKTTGAINGSCRDKWDLDNSQTYARSKCNNGWCGIVYASYFEKDQAVHGSGLGGHRHDFEHVISWVNQASNQVDYVSTTQHRTVKTYPRSQVRFDGSHPKVVYHKDGASTHFFRLANNNDEPPENHYGNWRYPPIVDWNGFPTTELRDRLMNADFGAATIKVTDKDDRFRNLLNSSKPAGIPFDPWA
;
A
#
# COMPACT_ATOMS: atom_id res chain seq x y z
N MET A 1 -34.42 -18.63 52.07
CA MET A 1 -34.86 -18.02 53.34
C MET A 1 -35.08 -19.11 54.38
N ARG A 2 -34.08 -19.45 55.20
CA ARG A 2 -34.21 -20.06 56.55
C ARG A 2 -32.83 -20.26 57.20
N THR A 3 -32.82 -20.22 58.53
CA THR A 3 -31.67 -19.97 59.43
C THR A 3 -30.99 -21.25 59.94
N LEU A 4 -29.78 -21.08 60.50
CA LEU A 4 -28.91 -22.03 61.21
C LEU A 4 -29.60 -23.04 62.16
N LEU A 5 -28.89 -24.14 62.48
CA LEU A 5 -28.82 -24.71 63.84
C LEU A 5 -27.53 -25.51 64.12
N ILE A 6 -27.19 -25.65 65.42
CA ILE A 6 -25.90 -25.97 66.08
C ILE A 6 -26.26 -26.84 67.33
N PRO A 7 -25.57 -27.95 67.74
CA PRO A 7 -24.19 -27.93 68.30
C PRO A 7 -23.26 -29.20 68.26
N VAL A 8 -21.94 -28.96 68.37
CA VAL A 8 -20.92 -29.58 69.28
C VAL A 8 -20.90 -31.10 69.56
N PHE A 9 -19.69 -31.71 69.48
CA PHE A 9 -19.17 -32.57 70.57
C PHE A 9 -17.63 -32.47 70.71
N ALA A 10 -17.12 -32.62 71.93
CA ALA A 10 -15.70 -32.44 72.28
C ALA A 10 -15.11 -33.67 72.97
N ARG A 11 -13.79 -33.90 72.83
CA ARG A 11 -12.96 -34.41 73.96
C ARG A 11 -11.45 -34.24 73.74
N LYS A 12 -10.71 -34.39 74.85
CA LYS A 12 -9.36 -33.85 75.11
C LYS A 12 -8.58 -34.79 76.03
N VAL A 13 -7.41 -35.28 75.61
CA VAL A 13 -6.36 -35.94 76.44
C VAL A 13 -5.03 -35.69 75.70
N ARG A 14 -3.96 -35.02 76.18
CA ARG A 14 -3.30 -34.75 77.48
C ARG A 14 -2.19 -35.75 77.86
N ARG A 15 -0.93 -35.31 77.68
CA ARG A 15 0.31 -35.47 78.51
C ARG A 15 1.49 -35.02 77.60
N GLN A 16 2.27 -33.97 77.83
CA GLN A 16 2.95 -33.41 79.01
C GLN A 16 4.22 -34.19 79.42
N ALA A 17 5.39 -33.56 79.18
CA ALA A 17 6.63 -33.75 79.92
C ALA A 17 7.45 -32.45 79.89
N HIS A 18 7.84 -31.93 81.06
CA HIS A 18 8.94 -30.98 81.24
C HIS A 18 10.27 -31.80 81.33
N ALA A 19 11.50 -31.29 81.45
CA ALA A 19 12.10 -29.98 81.72
C ALA A 19 13.49 -29.96 80.99
N THR A 20 14.49 -29.10 81.16
CA THR A 20 14.91 -28.10 82.17
C THR A 20 15.67 -26.95 81.49
N ALA A 21 15.75 -25.78 82.13
CA ALA A 21 16.64 -24.70 81.72
C ALA A 21 18.04 -24.83 82.35
N GLY A 22 19.05 -24.31 81.65
CA GLY A 22 20.38 -24.03 82.18
C GLY A 22 20.88 -22.69 81.62
N ALA A 23 21.46 -21.85 82.47
CA ALA A 23 21.89 -20.49 82.12
C ALA A 23 23.31 -20.19 82.66
N SER A 24 23.92 -19.09 82.17
CA SER A 24 25.27 -18.53 82.45
C SER A 24 26.21 -18.69 81.24
N LEU A 25 26.36 -17.69 80.36
CA LEU A 25 27.16 -16.44 80.47
C LEU A 25 28.69 -16.63 80.37
N SER A 26 29.28 -16.28 79.21
CA SER A 26 30.46 -15.39 79.13
C SER A 26 30.84 -14.96 77.69
N SER A 27 30.69 -13.66 77.41
CA SER A 27 31.73 -12.77 76.85
C SER A 27 32.67 -13.25 75.70
N ARG A 28 32.40 -12.86 74.44
CA ARG A 28 33.09 -11.76 73.70
C ARG A 28 32.91 -11.78 72.16
N ASN A 29 32.44 -10.65 71.61
CA ASN A 29 33.02 -9.90 70.47
C ASN A 29 33.62 -10.71 69.28
N ARG A 30 33.12 -10.66 68.03
CA ARG A 30 32.57 -9.54 67.24
C ARG A 30 31.94 -10.06 65.93
N HIS A 31 30.96 -9.29 65.44
CA HIS A 31 30.67 -8.94 64.03
C HIS A 31 31.75 -9.31 62.98
N ALA A 32 31.42 -9.71 61.74
CA ALA A 32 30.11 -9.81 61.09
C ALA A 32 30.10 -10.82 59.91
N THR A 33 28.88 -11.24 59.60
CA THR A 33 28.42 -11.79 58.31
C THR A 33 29.18 -11.37 57.06
N ARG A 34 29.46 -12.35 56.19
CA ARG A 34 29.10 -12.29 54.76
C ARG A 34 28.98 -13.69 54.16
N THR A 35 27.77 -14.24 54.23
CA THR A 35 27.36 -15.44 53.51
C THR A 35 27.43 -15.19 52.01
N ALA A 36 28.11 -16.07 51.28
CA ALA A 36 28.04 -16.10 49.83
C ALA A 36 26.70 -16.72 49.40
N THR A 37 25.92 -15.99 48.61
CA THR A 37 24.78 -16.53 47.86
C THR A 37 24.86 -16.02 46.44
N VAL A 38 25.45 -16.84 45.56
CA VAL A 38 25.34 -16.67 44.11
C VAL A 38 23.96 -17.19 43.71
N LEU A 39 23.09 -16.28 43.26
CA LEU A 39 21.91 -16.65 42.47
C LEU A 39 21.88 -15.76 41.23
N ALA A 40 22.20 -16.37 40.10
CA ALA A 40 22.09 -15.75 38.80
C ALA A 40 20.62 -15.79 38.33
N ALA A 41 20.08 -14.64 37.98
CA ALA A 41 18.88 -14.51 37.16
C ALA A 41 18.90 -13.14 36.47
N ALA A 42 19.70 -13.03 35.40
CA ALA A 42 19.68 -11.85 34.54
C ALA A 42 18.41 -11.85 33.69
N GLY A 43 17.30 -11.42 34.29
CA GLY A 43 16.02 -11.19 33.62
C GLY A 43 16.09 -9.97 32.71
N LEU A 44 16.81 -10.08 31.59
CA LEU A 44 16.76 -9.12 30.50
C LEU A 44 15.37 -9.22 29.85
N LEU A 45 14.43 -8.40 30.34
CA LEU A 45 13.21 -8.10 29.60
C LEU A 45 13.62 -7.33 28.35
N VAL A 46 13.84 -8.07 27.26
CA VAL A 46 13.79 -7.49 25.92
C VAL A 46 12.34 -7.10 25.69
N LEU A 47 12.00 -5.86 26.04
CA LEU A 47 10.85 -5.15 25.49
C LEU A 47 11.12 -4.92 24.01
N GLY A 48 11.10 -6.01 23.25
CA GLY A 48 10.94 -5.94 21.82
C GLY A 48 9.60 -5.29 21.59
N THR A 49 9.61 -4.03 21.18
CA THR A 49 8.52 -3.52 20.37
C THR A 49 8.45 -4.46 19.19
N ALA A 50 7.47 -5.36 19.22
CA ALA A 50 6.93 -5.93 18.01
C ALA A 50 6.32 -4.74 17.27
N SER A 51 7.16 -3.99 16.56
CA SER A 51 6.72 -3.28 15.38
C SER A 51 6.03 -4.36 14.57
N ALA A 52 4.70 -4.27 14.50
CA ALA A 52 4.01 -4.89 13.40
C ALA A 52 4.70 -4.29 12.18
N ALA A 53 5.49 -5.10 11.48
CA ALA A 53 6.04 -4.73 10.20
C ALA A 53 4.86 -4.71 9.22
N HIS A 54 4.05 -3.66 9.35
CA HIS A 54 3.57 -2.91 8.21
C HIS A 54 4.84 -2.65 7.41
N ALA A 55 5.03 -3.49 6.40
CA ALA A 55 6.13 -3.33 5.49
C ALA A 55 5.65 -2.26 4.53
N ASP A 56 5.80 -1.02 4.98
CA ASP A 56 5.40 0.18 4.26
C ASP A 56 5.91 0.09 2.82
N PRO A 57 5.16 0.60 1.82
CA PRO A 57 5.60 0.57 0.45
C PRO A 57 7.00 1.18 0.32
N PRO A 58 7.88 0.63 -0.53
CA PRO A 58 9.24 1.13 -0.66
C PRO A 58 9.27 2.61 -1.06
N GLN A 59 10.39 3.30 -0.82
CA GLN A 59 10.54 4.70 -1.24
C GLN A 59 10.35 4.83 -2.76
N HIS A 60 9.75 5.94 -3.23
CA HIS A 60 9.63 6.21 -4.66
C HIS A 60 10.99 6.31 -5.36
N LEU A 61 10.98 6.04 -6.66
CA LEU A 61 12.08 6.35 -7.57
C LEU A 61 12.06 7.86 -7.87
N PRO A 62 13.22 8.49 -8.14
CA PRO A 62 13.26 9.90 -8.50
C PRO A 62 12.50 10.16 -9.81
N GLN A 63 11.93 11.38 -9.94
CA GLN A 63 11.35 11.87 -11.19
C GLN A 63 12.33 11.67 -12.36
N ASN A 64 11.94 10.87 -13.34
CA ASN A 64 12.68 10.71 -14.58
C ASN A 64 11.72 10.30 -15.71
N ALA A 65 10.98 11.28 -16.21
CA ALA A 65 10.14 11.14 -17.38
C ALA A 65 10.38 12.32 -18.33
N GLY A 66 10.54 12.03 -19.62
CA GLY A 66 10.76 13.04 -20.65
C GLY A 66 9.50 13.37 -21.46
N GLY A 67 9.67 14.29 -22.42
CA GLY A 67 8.78 14.44 -23.57
C GLY A 67 7.28 14.42 -23.28
N TYR A 68 6.58 13.44 -23.88
CA TYR A 68 5.12 13.32 -23.81
C TYR A 68 4.65 12.67 -22.51
N GLU A 69 5.39 11.70 -21.95
CA GLU A 69 5.17 11.11 -20.64
C GLU A 69 5.11 12.17 -19.53
N GLN A 70 5.98 13.18 -19.58
CA GLN A 70 5.92 14.31 -18.65
C GLN A 70 4.78 15.28 -18.98
N SER A 71 4.59 15.61 -20.26
CA SER A 71 3.70 16.71 -20.69
C SER A 71 2.21 16.36 -20.64
N PHE A 72 1.87 15.08 -20.73
CA PHE A 72 0.49 14.58 -20.89
C PHE A 72 0.12 13.51 -19.85
N SER A 73 0.81 13.53 -18.70
CA SER A 73 0.51 12.70 -17.54
C SER A 73 -0.83 13.09 -16.92
N PRO A 74 -1.55 12.17 -16.26
CA PRO A 74 -2.80 12.52 -15.60
C PRO A 74 -2.57 13.41 -14.38
N ALA A 75 -3.54 14.28 -14.12
CA ALA A 75 -3.71 14.95 -12.84
C ALA A 75 -4.56 14.03 -11.95
N TYR A 76 -3.99 13.53 -10.86
CA TYR A 76 -4.63 12.49 -10.05
C TYR A 76 -5.36 13.04 -8.84
N ASP A 77 -6.49 12.41 -8.51
CA ASP A 77 -7.08 12.37 -7.19
C ASP A 77 -7.45 10.93 -6.80
N TYR A 78 -7.84 10.72 -5.53
CA TYR A 78 -8.19 9.43 -4.97
C TYR A 78 -9.37 9.63 -4.01
N ASP A 79 -10.52 9.03 -4.31
CA ASP A 79 -11.70 9.09 -3.45
C ASP A 79 -11.38 8.48 -2.07
N GLY A 80 -12.12 8.90 -1.03
CA GLY A 80 -11.88 8.53 0.37
C GLY A 80 -11.89 7.04 0.68
N ASP A 81 -12.39 6.20 -0.22
CA ASP A 81 -12.63 4.77 -0.01
C ASP A 81 -11.49 3.84 -0.47
N GLY A 82 -10.48 4.33 -1.19
CA GLY A 82 -9.33 3.55 -1.68
C GLY A 82 -7.96 3.88 -1.05
N CYS A 83 -6.96 3.05 -1.36
CA CYS A 83 -5.55 3.33 -1.10
C CYS A 83 -5.02 4.49 -1.99
N TYR A 84 -3.89 5.08 -1.63
CA TYR A 84 -3.10 5.91 -2.55
C TYR A 84 -2.22 5.04 -3.48
N ALA A 85 -1.83 5.61 -4.62
CA ALA A 85 -0.89 4.96 -5.53
C ALA A 85 0.54 5.08 -4.98
N THR A 86 1.13 3.97 -4.57
CA THR A 86 2.46 3.90 -3.93
C THR A 86 3.49 3.20 -4.83
N PRO A 87 4.79 3.19 -4.50
CA PRO A 87 5.81 2.61 -5.37
C PRO A 87 5.75 1.08 -5.35
N ALA A 88 5.70 0.46 -6.53
CA ALA A 88 5.75 -0.99 -6.69
C ALA A 88 7.17 -1.57 -6.49
N ILE A 89 8.20 -0.73 -6.58
CA ILE A 89 9.61 -1.08 -6.39
C ILE A 89 10.39 0.13 -5.83
N GLY A 90 11.31 -0.13 -4.90
CA GLY A 90 12.23 0.87 -4.35
C GLY A 90 13.55 1.00 -5.12
N PRO A 91 14.38 2.03 -4.82
CA PRO A 91 15.69 2.22 -5.46
C PRO A 91 16.68 1.07 -5.26
N ASP A 92 16.49 0.26 -4.22
CA ASP A 92 17.26 -0.96 -3.90
C ASP A 92 16.74 -2.22 -4.62
N GLY A 93 15.63 -2.09 -5.37
CA GLY A 93 14.93 -3.19 -6.00
C GLY A 93 13.98 -3.98 -5.08
N THR A 94 13.76 -3.54 -3.84
CA THR A 94 12.72 -4.15 -2.99
C THR A 94 11.36 -3.93 -3.63
N LEU A 95 10.67 -5.03 -3.96
CA LEU A 95 9.31 -4.99 -4.50
C LEU A 95 8.31 -4.74 -3.38
N ALA A 96 7.25 -3.99 -3.68
CA ALA A 96 6.21 -3.68 -2.71
C ALA A 96 5.52 -4.97 -2.20
N PRO A 97 5.49 -5.20 -0.89
CA PRO A 97 4.89 -6.41 -0.33
C PRO A 97 3.36 -6.38 -0.40
N GLY A 98 2.77 -5.19 -0.45
CA GLY A 98 1.33 -4.96 -0.45
C GLY A 98 0.65 -5.37 0.86
N LEU A 99 -0.68 -5.31 0.87
CA LEU A 99 -1.48 -5.53 2.07
C LEU A 99 -2.46 -6.69 1.93
N LYS A 100 -2.87 -7.25 3.06
CA LYS A 100 -3.99 -8.20 3.08
C LYS A 100 -5.31 -7.42 2.88
N THR A 101 -6.24 -8.02 2.16
CA THR A 101 -7.63 -7.54 2.03
C THR A 101 -8.40 -7.78 3.32
N THR A 102 -8.04 -7.00 4.33
CA THR A 102 -8.51 -7.08 5.72
C THR A 102 -8.57 -5.67 6.31
N GLY A 103 -9.38 -5.48 7.35
CA GLY A 103 -9.60 -4.15 7.93
C GLY A 103 -10.38 -3.24 6.98
N ALA A 104 -10.29 -1.92 7.18
CA ALA A 104 -10.93 -0.96 6.29
C ALA A 104 -10.33 -1.01 4.88
N ILE A 105 -11.11 -0.64 3.86
CA ILE A 105 -10.69 -0.68 2.46
C ILE A 105 -9.49 0.24 2.21
N ASN A 106 -9.60 1.50 2.64
CA ASN A 106 -8.50 2.47 2.72
C ASN A 106 -7.53 2.25 3.92
N GLY A 107 -7.74 1.19 4.71
CA GLY A 107 -7.01 0.96 5.96
C GLY A 107 -5.56 0.54 5.72
N SER A 108 -4.63 1.28 6.35
CA SER A 108 -3.16 1.09 6.30
C SER A 108 -2.51 1.34 4.93
N CYS A 109 -3.17 2.07 4.03
CA CYS A 109 -2.63 2.47 2.70
C CYS A 109 -3.15 3.84 2.22
N ARG A 110 -3.68 4.64 3.14
CA ARG A 110 -4.25 5.96 2.86
C ARG A 110 -3.94 6.93 4.00
N ASP A 111 -2.67 7.17 4.26
CA ASP A 111 -2.22 8.30 5.07
C ASP A 111 -1.55 9.40 4.22
N LYS A 112 -0.98 10.42 4.88
CA LYS A 112 -0.30 11.52 4.18
C LYS A 112 1.05 11.09 3.59
N TRP A 113 1.76 10.22 4.27
CA TRP A 113 3.06 9.73 3.87
C TRP A 113 2.94 8.82 2.64
N ASP A 114 1.92 7.95 2.57
CA ASP A 114 1.59 7.16 1.37
C ASP A 114 1.45 8.05 0.12
N LEU A 115 0.77 9.20 0.28
CA LEU A 115 0.54 10.15 -0.80
C LEU A 115 1.80 10.96 -1.17
N ASP A 116 2.66 11.27 -0.20
CA ASP A 116 3.95 11.91 -0.43
C ASP A 116 4.99 10.95 -1.04
N ASN A 117 4.85 9.65 -0.76
CA ASN A 117 5.64 8.57 -1.34
C ASN A 117 5.08 8.06 -2.69
N SER A 118 4.07 8.71 -3.27
CA SER A 118 3.39 8.20 -4.47
C SER A 118 4.28 8.09 -5.72
N GLN A 119 3.89 7.22 -6.67
CA GLN A 119 4.65 6.95 -7.89
C GLN A 119 3.73 6.60 -9.07
N THR A 120 4.10 7.05 -10.26
CA THR A 120 3.59 6.59 -11.56
C THR A 120 4.73 6.01 -12.39
N TYR A 121 4.44 4.94 -13.15
CA TYR A 121 5.32 4.38 -14.17
C TYR A 121 4.74 4.64 -15.55
N ALA A 122 5.55 5.05 -16.53
CA ALA A 122 5.07 5.44 -17.85
C ALA A 122 5.77 4.70 -19.00
N ARG A 123 5.05 4.49 -20.10
CA ARG A 123 5.64 4.07 -21.38
C ARG A 123 4.78 4.55 -22.55
N SER A 124 5.38 5.24 -23.51
CA SER A 124 4.74 5.55 -24.79
C SER A 124 5.14 4.59 -25.93
N LYS A 125 4.27 4.55 -26.94
CA LYS A 125 4.59 4.13 -28.30
C LYS A 125 4.04 5.21 -29.23
N CYS A 126 4.81 5.59 -30.24
CA CYS A 126 4.43 6.60 -31.23
C CYS A 126 4.58 6.03 -32.65
N ASN A 127 3.55 6.21 -33.49
CA ASN A 127 3.60 5.99 -34.92
C ASN A 127 2.43 6.69 -35.63
N ASN A 128 2.55 6.88 -36.94
CA ASN A 128 1.47 7.36 -37.81
C ASN A 128 0.81 8.69 -37.36
N GLY A 129 1.59 9.57 -36.72
CA GLY A 129 1.13 10.88 -36.21
C GLY A 129 0.44 10.84 -34.85
N TRP A 130 0.50 9.72 -34.14
CA TRP A 130 -0.15 9.51 -32.84
C TRP A 130 0.79 8.84 -31.84
N CYS A 131 0.61 9.14 -30.56
CA CYS A 131 1.25 8.44 -29.45
C CYS A 131 0.21 7.92 -28.46
N GLY A 132 0.30 6.64 -28.11
CA GLY A 132 -0.40 6.07 -26.96
C GLY A 132 0.56 6.00 -25.78
N ILE A 133 0.25 6.71 -24.69
CA ILE A 133 1.08 6.77 -23.49
C ILE A 133 0.35 6.08 -22.35
N VAL A 134 0.86 4.95 -21.88
CA VAL A 134 0.30 4.21 -20.75
C VAL A 134 0.98 4.68 -19.46
N TYR A 135 0.19 5.19 -18.53
CA TYR A 135 0.57 5.45 -17.16
C TYR A 135 0.02 4.33 -16.27
N ALA A 136 0.84 3.79 -15.39
CA ALA A 136 0.50 2.73 -14.45
C ALA A 136 0.71 3.22 -13.01
N SER A 137 -0.29 3.00 -12.17
CA SER A 137 -0.26 3.29 -10.73
C SER A 137 -0.45 1.98 -9.97
N TYR A 138 0.39 1.75 -8.96
CA TYR A 138 0.31 0.57 -8.09
C TYR A 138 -0.41 0.92 -6.79
N PHE A 139 -1.26 0.01 -6.31
CA PHE A 139 -1.88 0.11 -4.99
C PHE A 139 -1.58 -1.16 -4.20
N GLU A 140 -1.46 -1.06 -2.88
CA GLU A 140 -1.05 -2.20 -2.07
C GLU A 140 -2.09 -3.30 -1.93
N LYS A 141 -3.36 -2.96 -2.12
CA LYS A 141 -4.51 -3.86 -2.18
C LYS A 141 -5.66 -3.17 -2.91
N ASP A 142 -6.56 -3.98 -3.43
CA ASP A 142 -7.89 -3.59 -3.89
C ASP A 142 -8.92 -4.47 -3.16
N GLN A 143 -10.00 -3.86 -2.65
CA GLN A 143 -10.90 -4.51 -1.68
C GLN A 143 -12.32 -3.93 -1.78
N ALA A 144 -13.30 -4.73 -2.19
CA ALA A 144 -14.69 -4.28 -2.31
C ALA A 144 -15.44 -4.15 -0.97
N VAL A 145 -15.03 -4.90 0.07
CA VAL A 145 -15.81 -5.07 1.32
C VAL A 145 -14.96 -4.81 2.57
N HIS A 146 -15.39 -3.94 3.47
CA HIS A 146 -14.71 -3.70 4.75
C HIS A 146 -14.59 -4.99 5.58
N GLY A 147 -13.42 -5.21 6.17
CA GLY A 147 -13.13 -6.35 7.05
C GLY A 147 -12.98 -7.70 6.36
N SER A 148 -13.06 -7.76 5.03
CA SER A 148 -13.17 -9.02 4.29
C SER A 148 -12.35 -9.03 3.00
N GLY A 149 -11.86 -10.23 2.63
CA GLY A 149 -11.23 -10.49 1.33
C GLY A 149 -12.21 -10.89 0.23
N LEU A 150 -13.53 -10.84 0.50
CA LEU A 150 -14.55 -11.07 -0.53
C LEU A 150 -14.54 -9.91 -1.53
N GLY A 151 -14.23 -10.22 -2.79
CA GLY A 151 -14.17 -9.23 -3.88
C GLY A 151 -12.95 -8.32 -3.80
N GLY A 152 -11.74 -8.87 -3.72
CA GLY A 152 -10.52 -8.08 -3.77
C GLY A 152 -9.24 -8.92 -3.81
N HIS A 153 -8.10 -8.27 -3.94
CA HIS A 153 -6.78 -8.89 -3.90
C HIS A 153 -5.71 -8.01 -3.23
N ARG A 154 -4.65 -8.67 -2.75
CA ARG A 154 -3.37 -8.00 -2.46
C ARG A 154 -2.80 -7.51 -3.79
N HIS A 155 -2.19 -6.32 -3.76
CA HIS A 155 -1.71 -5.58 -4.93
C HIS A 155 -2.85 -5.14 -5.86
N ASP A 156 -2.64 -4.04 -6.56
CA ASP A 156 -3.43 -3.65 -7.72
C ASP A 156 -2.58 -2.80 -8.70
N PHE A 157 -2.99 -2.77 -9.97
CA PHE A 157 -2.38 -1.96 -11.01
C PHE A 157 -3.44 -1.39 -11.97
N GLU A 158 -3.76 -0.11 -11.77
CA GLU A 158 -4.67 0.62 -12.64
C GLU A 158 -3.92 1.50 -13.65
N HIS A 159 -4.53 1.70 -14.82
CA HIS A 159 -3.88 2.31 -15.98
C HIS A 159 -4.74 3.41 -16.59
N VAL A 160 -4.07 4.52 -16.91
CA VAL A 160 -4.62 5.62 -17.69
C VAL A 160 -3.80 5.76 -18.97
N ILE A 161 -4.47 5.90 -20.11
CA ILE A 161 -3.83 5.98 -21.41
C ILE A 161 -4.17 7.34 -22.05
N SER A 162 -3.16 8.20 -22.20
CA SER A 162 -3.28 9.45 -22.96
C SER A 162 -2.97 9.18 -24.44
N TRP A 163 -3.94 9.45 -25.32
CA TRP A 163 -3.78 9.36 -26.76
C TRP A 163 -3.51 10.74 -27.34
N VAL A 164 -2.24 10.99 -27.66
CA VAL A 164 -1.75 12.28 -28.16
C VAL A 164 -1.75 12.31 -29.67
N ASN A 165 -2.41 13.31 -30.23
CA ASN A 165 -2.32 13.69 -31.63
C ASN A 165 -1.09 14.58 -31.82
N GLN A 166 -0.13 14.15 -32.60
CA GLN A 166 1.14 14.87 -32.76
C GLN A 166 1.00 16.14 -33.60
N ALA A 167 -0.04 16.25 -34.44
CA ALA A 167 -0.29 17.43 -35.28
C ALA A 167 -0.91 18.59 -34.48
N SER A 168 -1.77 18.30 -33.50
CA SER A 168 -2.32 19.29 -32.56
C SER A 168 -1.49 19.43 -31.27
N ASN A 169 -0.54 18.52 -31.03
CA ASN A 169 0.24 18.39 -29.81
C ASN A 169 -0.65 18.37 -28.54
N GLN A 170 -1.68 17.52 -28.55
CA GLN A 170 -2.73 17.48 -27.54
C GLN A 170 -3.28 16.06 -27.31
N VAL A 171 -3.73 15.78 -26.08
CA VAL A 171 -4.48 14.57 -25.74
C VAL A 171 -5.90 14.66 -26.30
N ASP A 172 -6.17 13.97 -27.42
CA ASP A 172 -7.48 13.96 -28.08
C ASP A 172 -8.41 12.87 -27.52
N TYR A 173 -7.84 11.82 -26.89
CA TYR A 173 -8.60 10.80 -26.16
C TYR A 173 -7.89 10.37 -24.89
N VAL A 174 -8.65 9.97 -23.88
CA VAL A 174 -8.16 9.28 -22.68
C VAL A 174 -8.82 7.92 -22.60
N SER A 175 -8.08 6.89 -22.21
CA SER A 175 -8.68 5.60 -21.83
C SER A 175 -8.33 5.25 -20.39
N THR A 176 -9.22 4.54 -19.69
CA THR A 176 -8.92 3.99 -18.37
C THR A 176 -9.25 2.51 -18.33
N THR A 177 -8.43 1.71 -17.65
CA THR A 177 -8.82 0.35 -17.28
C THR A 177 -10.00 0.42 -16.32
N GLN A 178 -10.93 -0.52 -16.49
CA GLN A 178 -12.14 -0.67 -15.67
C GLN A 178 -12.28 -2.16 -15.41
N HIS A 179 -11.64 -2.63 -14.33
CA HIS A 179 -11.48 -4.04 -14.00
C HIS A 179 -10.81 -4.84 -15.15
N ARG A 180 -11.57 -5.69 -15.85
CA ARG A 180 -11.12 -6.51 -16.99
C ARG A 180 -11.33 -5.85 -18.35
N THR A 181 -11.84 -4.63 -18.38
CA THR A 181 -12.18 -3.90 -19.60
C THR A 181 -11.40 -2.60 -19.71
N VAL A 182 -11.50 -1.93 -20.85
CA VAL A 182 -11.00 -0.57 -21.04
C VAL A 182 -12.12 0.28 -21.60
N LYS A 183 -12.21 1.54 -21.15
CA LYS A 183 -13.15 2.53 -21.68
C LYS A 183 -12.38 3.73 -22.20
N THR A 184 -12.71 4.14 -23.43
CA THR A 184 -12.07 5.25 -24.14
C THR A 184 -13.04 6.41 -24.25
N TYR A 185 -12.53 7.62 -24.00
CA TYR A 185 -13.27 8.86 -23.88
C TYR A 185 -12.67 9.91 -24.83
N PRO A 186 -13.47 10.60 -25.66
CA PRO A 186 -13.00 11.74 -26.43
C PRO A 186 -12.68 12.92 -25.51
N ARG A 187 -11.75 13.79 -25.92
CA ARG A 187 -11.34 14.99 -25.17
C ARG A 187 -12.51 15.84 -24.63
N SER A 188 -13.62 15.91 -25.37
CA SER A 188 -14.82 16.65 -24.98
C SER A 188 -15.53 16.14 -23.72
N GLN A 189 -15.23 14.92 -23.26
CA GLN A 189 -15.73 14.35 -22.00
C GLN A 189 -14.72 14.46 -20.84
N VAL A 190 -13.49 14.88 -21.13
CA VAL A 190 -12.36 14.85 -20.19
C VAL A 190 -12.10 16.26 -19.65
N ARG A 191 -12.04 16.39 -18.33
CA ARG A 191 -11.56 17.62 -17.66
C ARG A 191 -10.04 17.61 -17.65
N PHE A 192 -9.42 18.79 -17.78
CA PHE A 192 -7.96 18.92 -17.76
C PHE A 192 -7.51 19.97 -16.73
N ASP A 193 -6.31 19.77 -16.20
CA ASP A 193 -5.49 20.84 -15.64
C ASP A 193 -4.35 21.09 -16.64
N GLY A 194 -4.41 22.22 -17.37
CA GLY A 194 -3.54 22.46 -18.52
C GLY A 194 -3.61 21.33 -19.57
N SER A 195 -2.52 20.58 -19.72
CA SER A 195 -2.40 19.41 -20.62
C SER A 195 -2.72 18.06 -19.94
N HIS A 196 -2.89 18.04 -18.62
CA HIS A 196 -3.02 16.84 -17.80
C HIS A 196 -4.49 16.42 -17.66
N PRO A 197 -4.91 15.23 -18.13
CA PRO A 197 -6.29 14.76 -17.93
C PRO A 197 -6.56 14.47 -16.45
N LYS A 198 -7.65 15.01 -15.92
CA LYS A 198 -8.07 14.81 -14.53
C LYS A 198 -8.75 13.45 -14.35
N VAL A 199 -8.18 12.62 -13.49
CA VAL A 199 -8.66 11.25 -13.20
C VAL A 199 -8.70 11.01 -11.70
N VAL A 200 -9.64 10.18 -11.27
CA VAL A 200 -9.87 9.88 -9.85
C VAL A 200 -9.87 8.38 -9.63
N TYR A 201 -9.03 7.89 -8.72
CA TYR A 201 -9.09 6.49 -8.27
C TYR A 201 -10.32 6.34 -7.38
N HIS A 202 -11.23 5.45 -7.79
CA HIS A 202 -12.61 5.40 -7.31
C HIS A 202 -13.07 3.97 -7.11
N LYS A 203 -13.83 3.71 -6.04
CA LYS A 203 -14.49 2.43 -5.83
C LYS A 203 -15.80 2.32 -6.60
N ASP A 204 -15.91 1.33 -7.47
CA ASP A 204 -17.07 1.10 -8.36
C ASP A 204 -18.29 0.54 -7.61
N GLY A 205 -18.89 1.37 -6.75
CA GLY A 205 -20.05 1.03 -5.93
C GLY A 205 -19.80 -0.18 -5.02
N ALA A 206 -20.42 -1.32 -5.36
CA ALA A 206 -20.25 -2.58 -4.63
C ALA A 206 -19.03 -3.40 -5.08
N SER A 207 -18.37 -3.01 -6.16
CA SER A 207 -17.20 -3.69 -6.73
C SER A 207 -15.88 -3.11 -6.18
N THR A 208 -14.79 -3.52 -6.82
CA THR A 208 -13.39 -3.07 -6.69
C THR A 208 -13.16 -1.66 -7.28
N HIS A 209 -11.92 -1.19 -7.27
CA HIS A 209 -11.58 0.17 -7.72
C HIS A 209 -11.22 0.24 -9.22
N PHE A 210 -11.19 1.46 -9.76
CA PHE A 210 -10.58 1.79 -11.05
C PHE A 210 -10.34 3.31 -11.17
N PHE A 211 -9.65 3.78 -12.23
CA PHE A 211 -9.61 5.21 -12.55
C PHE A 211 -10.84 5.66 -13.35
N ARG A 212 -11.68 6.52 -12.77
CA ARG A 212 -12.72 7.26 -13.50
C ARG A 212 -12.17 8.61 -13.99
N LEU A 213 -12.86 9.21 -14.97
CA LEU A 213 -12.65 10.64 -15.26
C LEU A 213 -13.16 11.49 -14.09
N ALA A 214 -12.52 12.64 -13.89
CA ALA A 214 -13.03 13.65 -12.98
C ALA A 214 -14.32 14.31 -13.52
N ASN A 215 -15.19 14.70 -12.61
CA ASN A 215 -16.46 15.39 -12.83
C ASN A 215 -16.51 16.72 -12.04
N ASN A 216 -17.69 17.31 -11.83
CA ASN A 216 -17.83 18.58 -11.12
C ASN A 216 -17.73 18.46 -9.59
N ASN A 217 -17.90 17.25 -9.03
CA ASN A 217 -17.86 17.01 -7.59
C ASN A 217 -16.44 16.82 -7.05
N ASP A 218 -15.45 16.61 -7.92
CA ASP A 218 -14.04 16.35 -7.56
C ASP A 218 -13.23 17.67 -7.42
N GLU A 219 -13.89 18.77 -7.07
CA GLU A 219 -13.28 20.09 -6.91
C GLU A 219 -13.78 20.73 -5.60
N PRO A 220 -12.96 20.78 -4.52
CA PRO A 220 -11.58 20.31 -4.45
C PRO A 220 -11.46 18.77 -4.43
N PRO A 221 -10.32 18.22 -4.87
CA PRO A 221 -9.91 16.82 -4.68
C PRO A 221 -10.04 16.29 -3.24
N GLU A 222 -10.38 15.00 -3.08
CA GLU A 222 -10.62 14.33 -1.78
C GLU A 222 -9.33 13.87 -1.05
N ASN A 223 -8.17 13.91 -1.70
CA ASN A 223 -6.91 13.51 -1.08
C ASN A 223 -6.45 14.47 0.05
N HIS A 224 -5.46 14.03 0.85
CA HIS A 224 -4.91 14.76 2.02
C HIS A 224 -4.39 16.19 1.79
N TYR A 225 -4.30 16.67 0.54
CA TYR A 225 -3.89 18.03 0.21
C TYR A 225 -5.01 18.92 -0.36
N GLY A 226 -6.18 18.37 -0.68
CA GLY A 226 -7.27 19.14 -1.32
C GLY A 226 -6.91 19.70 -2.69
N ASN A 227 -5.92 19.11 -3.38
CA ASN A 227 -5.42 19.58 -4.67
C ASN A 227 -5.02 18.43 -5.61
N TRP A 228 -4.98 18.73 -6.90
CA TRP A 228 -4.63 17.75 -7.95
C TRP A 228 -3.17 17.33 -7.81
N ARG A 229 -2.92 16.01 -7.92
CA ARG A 229 -1.64 15.40 -7.59
C ARG A 229 -0.88 14.98 -8.84
N TYR A 230 0.42 15.27 -8.80
CA TYR A 230 1.39 14.96 -9.85
C TYR A 230 2.51 14.11 -9.21
N PRO A 231 2.27 12.80 -9.01
CA PRO A 231 3.26 11.91 -8.40
C PRO A 231 4.51 11.82 -9.29
N PRO A 232 5.69 11.53 -8.70
CA PRO A 232 6.88 11.17 -9.46
C PRO A 232 6.59 10.16 -10.59
N ILE A 233 7.09 10.45 -11.78
CA ILE A 233 6.95 9.62 -12.98
C ILE A 233 8.33 9.08 -13.35
N VAL A 234 8.42 7.77 -13.53
CA VAL A 234 9.55 7.12 -14.20
C VAL A 234 9.07 6.52 -15.51
N ASP A 235 9.61 7.00 -16.63
CA ASP A 235 9.34 6.40 -17.94
C ASP A 235 10.20 5.16 -18.20
N TRP A 236 9.89 4.42 -19.28
CA TRP A 236 10.57 3.17 -19.66
C TRP A 236 12.10 3.27 -19.81
N ASN A 237 12.61 4.46 -20.15
CA ASN A 237 14.03 4.77 -20.27
C ASN A 237 14.58 5.54 -19.06
N GLY A 238 13.70 6.07 -18.20
CA GLY A 238 14.05 6.83 -17.01
C GLY A 238 14.35 5.99 -15.76
N PHE A 239 14.18 4.67 -15.79
CA PHE A 239 14.55 3.82 -14.65
C PHE A 239 16.05 3.97 -14.31
N PRO A 240 16.42 4.10 -13.02
CA PRO A 240 17.82 4.25 -12.60
C PRO A 240 18.79 3.22 -13.18
N THR A 241 18.34 1.96 -13.35
CA THR A 241 19.06 0.95 -14.13
C THR A 241 18.08 0.06 -14.90
N THR A 242 18.60 -0.62 -15.93
CA THR A 242 17.87 -1.64 -16.70
C THR A 242 17.43 -2.81 -15.83
N GLU A 243 18.27 -3.25 -14.90
CA GLU A 243 17.99 -4.38 -14.00
C GLU A 243 16.84 -4.03 -13.04
N LEU A 244 16.76 -2.78 -12.59
CA LEU A 244 15.68 -2.30 -11.72
C LEU A 244 14.34 -2.27 -12.47
N ARG A 245 14.33 -1.76 -13.71
CA ARG A 245 13.16 -1.83 -14.60
C ARG A 245 12.74 -3.28 -14.81
N ASP A 246 13.67 -4.11 -15.27
CA ASP A 246 13.38 -5.46 -15.72
C ASP A 246 12.93 -6.34 -14.53
N ARG A 247 13.40 -6.06 -13.31
CA ARG A 247 12.89 -6.67 -12.06
C ARG A 247 11.42 -6.34 -11.81
N LEU A 248 11.01 -5.07 -11.92
CA LEU A 248 9.59 -4.68 -11.80
C LEU A 248 8.75 -5.27 -12.94
N MET A 249 9.23 -5.17 -14.18
CA MET A 249 8.51 -5.59 -15.39
C MET A 249 8.31 -7.11 -15.50
N ASN A 250 9.09 -7.89 -14.75
CA ASN A 250 8.98 -9.35 -14.67
C ASN A 250 8.41 -9.87 -13.34
N ALA A 251 8.21 -9.02 -12.34
CA ALA A 251 7.66 -9.39 -11.04
C ALA A 251 6.29 -10.10 -11.14
N ASP A 252 5.95 -10.80 -10.07
CA ASP A 252 4.64 -11.42 -9.86
C ASP A 252 3.93 -10.71 -8.70
N PHE A 253 2.83 -10.04 -9.03
CA PHE A 253 1.93 -9.37 -8.08
C PHE A 253 0.58 -10.13 -7.97
N GLY A 254 0.57 -11.42 -8.30
CA GLY A 254 -0.59 -12.29 -8.21
C GLY A 254 -1.68 -11.92 -9.21
N ALA A 255 -2.79 -11.38 -8.71
CA ALA A 255 -3.92 -10.97 -9.54
C ALA A 255 -3.64 -9.65 -10.30
N ALA A 256 -2.80 -8.78 -9.72
CA ALA A 256 -2.49 -7.47 -10.28
C ALA A 256 -1.43 -7.59 -11.40
N THR A 257 -1.60 -6.82 -12.48
CA THR A 257 -0.66 -6.85 -13.62
C THR A 257 -0.33 -5.45 -14.12
N ILE A 258 0.94 -5.08 -14.04
CA ILE A 258 1.47 -3.90 -14.71
C ILE A 258 1.42 -4.10 -16.23
N LYS A 259 0.96 -3.09 -16.98
CA LYS A 259 0.74 -3.16 -18.45
C LYS A 259 1.66 -2.23 -19.27
N VAL A 260 2.72 -1.69 -18.67
CA VAL A 260 3.82 -1.03 -19.42
C VAL A 260 4.95 -2.01 -19.84
N THR A 261 4.83 -3.30 -19.47
CA THR A 261 5.83 -4.36 -19.76
C THR A 261 5.59 -5.05 -21.12
N ASP A 262 6.68 -5.57 -21.71
CA ASP A 262 6.64 -6.50 -22.84
C ASP A 262 6.29 -7.95 -22.43
N LYS A 263 6.37 -8.28 -21.13
CA LYS A 263 5.97 -9.60 -20.61
C LYS A 263 4.53 -9.90 -21.01
N ASP A 264 4.29 -11.05 -21.63
CA ASP A 264 3.00 -11.50 -22.19
C ASP A 264 2.34 -10.49 -23.16
N ASP A 265 3.15 -9.68 -23.86
CA ASP A 265 2.71 -8.60 -24.76
C ASP A 265 1.75 -7.57 -24.11
N ARG A 266 1.75 -7.46 -22.78
CA ARG A 266 0.75 -6.67 -22.02
C ARG A 266 0.63 -5.22 -22.50
N PHE A 267 1.76 -4.57 -22.84
CA PHE A 267 1.76 -3.21 -23.39
C PHE A 267 1.09 -3.11 -24.77
N ARG A 268 1.41 -4.00 -25.71
CA ARG A 268 0.79 -4.03 -27.05
C ARG A 268 -0.70 -4.39 -26.96
N ASN A 269 -1.03 -5.36 -26.11
CA ASN A 269 -2.41 -5.80 -25.86
C ASN A 269 -3.27 -4.70 -25.22
N LEU A 270 -2.74 -3.94 -24.25
CA LEU A 270 -3.44 -2.77 -23.69
C LEU A 270 -3.66 -1.70 -24.75
N LEU A 271 -2.62 -1.31 -25.50
CA LEU A 271 -2.74 -0.32 -26.58
C LEU A 271 -3.76 -0.76 -27.65
N ASN A 272 -3.77 -2.04 -28.02
CA ASN A 272 -4.71 -2.59 -29.01
C ASN A 272 -6.17 -2.59 -28.52
N SER A 273 -6.41 -2.95 -27.26
CA SER A 273 -7.75 -2.95 -26.66
C SER A 273 -8.28 -1.55 -26.31
N SER A 274 -7.41 -0.54 -26.24
CA SER A 274 -7.74 0.83 -25.80
C SER A 274 -7.65 1.89 -26.90
N LYS A 275 -7.24 1.50 -28.12
CA LYS A 275 -7.07 2.44 -29.24
C LYS A 275 -8.41 3.08 -29.64
N PRO A 276 -8.49 4.41 -29.72
CA PRO A 276 -9.63 5.11 -30.32
C PRO A 276 -9.94 4.59 -31.73
N ALA A 277 -11.22 4.43 -32.04
CA ALA A 277 -11.64 4.09 -33.39
C ALA A 277 -11.25 5.22 -34.38
N GLY A 278 -10.78 4.86 -35.56
CA GLY A 278 -10.47 5.80 -36.64
C GLY A 278 -9.09 6.47 -36.59
N ILE A 279 -8.29 6.33 -35.51
CA ILE A 279 -6.90 6.83 -35.53
C ILE A 279 -5.96 5.82 -36.23
N PRO A 280 -4.99 6.29 -37.04
CA PRO A 280 -4.07 5.44 -37.81
C PRO A 280 -2.96 4.79 -36.96
N PHE A 281 -3.00 4.91 -35.63
CA PHE A 281 -2.02 4.28 -34.75
C PHE A 281 -2.04 2.74 -34.84
N ASP A 282 -0.86 2.12 -34.78
CA ASP A 282 -0.66 0.67 -34.80
C ASP A 282 0.06 0.18 -33.52
N PRO A 283 -0.60 -0.61 -32.65
CA PRO A 283 0.03 -1.22 -31.47
C PRO A 283 1.17 -2.20 -31.79
N TRP A 284 1.21 -2.76 -33.00
CA TRP A 284 2.08 -3.89 -33.39
C TRP A 284 3.19 -3.53 -34.39
N ALA A 285 3.26 -2.29 -34.86
CA ALA A 285 4.34 -1.77 -35.72
C ALA A 285 5.73 -1.78 -35.08
#